data_AF-A0A4Q5YVF3-F1
#
_entry.id   AF-A0A4Q5YVF3-F1
#
_cell.length_a   1.000
_cell.length_b   1.000
_cell.length_c   1.000
_cell.angle_alpha   90.00
_cell.angle_beta   90.00
_cell.angle_gamma   90.00
#
_symmetry.space_group_name_H-M   'P 1'
#
loop_
_entity.id
_entity.type
_entity.pdbx_description
1 polymer ?
#
loop_
_entity_poly.entity_id
_entity_poly.type
_entity_poly.pdbx_seq_one_letter_code
_entity_poly.pdbx_strand_id
1 'polypeptide(L)'
;DEAWIAIAKAGMSSFIKYLYKTVRKFNGIAALITQEVDDLISSPIVKDTVINLSDTKILLDMRKFMNKFDGLQATLGLSDKAKAMLLSVNKANEPGQNYREVFIDQGGQKLSVYRNQLSVEEYLAYTTEETEKLQVMDYAEKYGSMEKGIAVLAEELRRKKAP
;
A
#
# COMPACT_ATOMS: atom_id res chain seq x y z
N ASP A 1 4.24 -0.43 -10.17
CA ASP A 1 2.88 0.04 -9.88
C ASP A 1 1.99 -0.31 -11.07
N GLU A 2 0.75 -0.73 -10.84
CA GLU A 2 -0.24 -1.13 -11.86
C GLU A 2 0.31 -2.02 -12.99
N ALA A 3 1.23 -2.93 -12.64
CA ALA A 3 2.00 -3.68 -13.63
C ALA A 3 1.18 -4.79 -14.31
N TRP A 4 -0.01 -5.12 -13.82
CA TRP A 4 -0.86 -6.24 -14.28
C TRP A 4 -1.20 -6.15 -15.78
N ILE A 5 -1.40 -4.94 -16.31
CA ILE A 5 -1.63 -4.68 -17.75
C ILE A 5 -0.46 -5.18 -18.60
N ALA A 6 0.78 -5.04 -18.09
CA ALA A 6 1.96 -5.57 -18.74
C ALA A 6 2.05 -7.11 -18.61
N ILE A 7 1.59 -7.68 -17.49
CA ILE A 7 1.60 -9.14 -17.20
C ILE A 7 0.73 -9.92 -18.18
N ALA A 8 -0.38 -9.33 -18.65
CA ALA A 8 -1.31 -9.95 -19.58
C ALA A 8 -0.72 -10.22 -20.98
N LYS A 9 0.42 -9.61 -21.34
CA LYS A 9 1.10 -9.87 -22.61
C LYS A 9 1.96 -11.15 -22.50
N ALA A 10 1.79 -12.08 -23.43
CA ALA A 10 2.39 -13.42 -23.41
C ALA A 10 3.92 -13.47 -23.19
N GLY A 11 4.68 -12.44 -23.63
CA GLY A 11 6.12 -12.37 -23.37
C GLY A 11 6.50 -11.96 -21.93
N MET A 12 5.65 -11.18 -21.26
CA MET A 12 5.91 -10.66 -19.92
C MET A 12 5.62 -11.69 -18.82
N SER A 13 4.70 -12.62 -19.08
CA SER A 13 4.35 -13.69 -18.13
C SER A 13 5.54 -14.58 -17.77
N SER A 14 6.30 -15.02 -18.78
CA SER A 14 7.53 -15.80 -18.60
C SER A 14 8.59 -15.02 -17.84
N PHE A 15 8.74 -13.73 -18.13
CA PHE A 15 9.66 -12.85 -17.42
C PHE A 15 9.29 -12.71 -15.94
N ILE A 16 8.01 -12.52 -15.61
CA ILE A 16 7.56 -12.38 -14.22
C ILE A 16 7.73 -13.67 -13.44
N LYS A 17 7.45 -14.81 -14.08
CA LYS A 17 7.71 -16.13 -13.48
C LYS A 17 9.19 -16.33 -13.18
N TYR A 18 10.06 -15.92 -14.10
CA TYR A 18 11.50 -15.92 -13.87
C TYR A 18 11.88 -14.98 -12.72
N LEU A 19 11.40 -13.73 -12.74
CA LEU A 19 11.69 -12.71 -11.73
C LEU A 19 11.34 -13.20 -10.32
N TYR A 20 10.09 -13.61 -10.07
CA TYR A 20 9.65 -14.05 -8.74
C TYR A 20 10.39 -15.30 -8.25
N LYS A 21 10.79 -16.21 -9.15
CA LYS A 21 11.56 -17.41 -8.78
C LYS A 21 13.04 -17.16 -8.51
N THR A 22 13.62 -16.11 -9.10
CA THR A 22 15.08 -15.90 -9.09
C THR A 22 15.52 -14.73 -8.23
N VAL A 23 14.69 -13.71 -8.04
CA VAL A 23 15.03 -12.48 -7.32
C VAL A 23 15.54 -12.75 -5.90
N ARG A 24 15.00 -13.77 -5.22
CA ARG A 24 15.44 -14.21 -3.89
C ARG A 24 16.91 -14.65 -3.86
N LYS A 25 17.44 -15.21 -4.96
CA LYS A 25 18.85 -15.63 -5.05
C LYS A 25 19.82 -14.44 -5.05
N PHE A 26 19.32 -13.26 -5.37
CA PHE A 26 20.09 -12.01 -5.42
C PHE A 26 19.78 -11.10 -4.24
N ASN A 27 19.16 -11.62 -3.16
CA ASN A 27 18.68 -10.84 -2.02
C ASN A 27 17.75 -9.67 -2.42
N GLY A 28 17.06 -9.80 -3.55
CA GLY A 28 16.08 -8.82 -4.00
C GLY A 28 14.66 -9.17 -3.58
N ILE A 29 13.78 -8.17 -3.64
CA ILE A 29 12.34 -8.31 -3.37
C ILE A 29 11.58 -7.98 -4.64
N ALA A 30 10.71 -8.89 -5.08
CA ALA A 30 9.70 -8.58 -6.08
C ALA A 30 8.41 -8.16 -5.35
N ALA A 31 7.82 -7.05 -5.78
CA ALA A 31 6.56 -6.56 -5.24
C ALA A 31 5.60 -6.22 -6.38
N LEU A 32 4.32 -6.53 -6.19
CA LEU A 32 3.22 -6.13 -7.08
C LEU A 32 2.27 -5.23 -6.29
N ILE A 33 1.88 -4.11 -6.89
CA ILE A 33 0.91 -3.16 -6.37
C ILE A 33 -0.19 -3.04 -7.44
N THR A 34 -1.45 -3.18 -7.04
CA THR A 34 -2.63 -3.08 -7.91
C THR A 34 -3.85 -2.59 -7.12
N GLN A 35 -4.70 -1.80 -7.76
CA GLN A 35 -6.02 -1.41 -7.26
C GLN A 35 -7.15 -2.28 -7.84
N GLU A 36 -6.90 -2.94 -8.96
CA GLU A 36 -7.84 -3.81 -9.68
C GLU A 36 -7.74 -5.23 -9.14
N VAL A 37 -8.64 -5.55 -8.20
CA VAL A 37 -8.65 -6.86 -7.52
C VAL A 37 -9.24 -7.97 -8.38
N ASP A 38 -10.14 -7.64 -9.30
CA ASP A 38 -10.70 -8.61 -10.24
C ASP A 38 -9.61 -9.25 -11.12
N ASP A 39 -8.57 -8.49 -11.46
CA ASP A 39 -7.46 -8.96 -12.27
C ASP A 39 -6.52 -9.91 -11.53
N LEU A 40 -6.46 -9.82 -10.19
CA LEU A 40 -5.77 -10.82 -9.37
C LEU A 40 -6.47 -12.18 -9.43
N ILE A 41 -7.80 -12.17 -9.51
CA ILE A 41 -8.63 -13.38 -9.53
C ILE A 41 -8.63 -14.01 -10.92
N SER A 42 -8.70 -13.19 -11.98
CA SER A 42 -8.84 -13.65 -13.36
C SER A 42 -7.55 -14.17 -13.99
N SER A 43 -6.37 -13.75 -13.50
CA SER A 43 -5.07 -14.07 -14.11
C SER A 43 -4.39 -15.30 -13.48
N PRO A 44 -4.28 -16.44 -14.20
CA PRO A 44 -3.62 -17.64 -13.67
C PRO A 44 -2.13 -17.43 -13.38
N ILE A 45 -1.46 -16.61 -14.20
CA ILE A 45 -0.03 -16.30 -14.02
C ILE A 45 0.20 -15.55 -12.71
N VAL A 46 -0.65 -14.56 -12.40
CA VAL A 46 -0.57 -13.80 -11.15
C VAL A 46 -0.84 -14.71 -9.96
N LYS A 47 -1.86 -15.55 -10.05
CA LYS A 47 -2.18 -16.52 -8.99
C LYS A 47 -1.03 -17.49 -8.71
N ASP A 48 -0.56 -18.20 -9.73
CA ASP A 48 0.44 -19.26 -9.58
C ASP A 48 1.85 -18.75 -9.27
N THR A 49 2.15 -17.52 -9.67
CA THR A 49 3.49 -16.94 -9.53
C THR A 49 3.53 -15.90 -8.42
N VAL A 50 2.74 -14.84 -8.55
CA VAL A 50 2.84 -13.70 -7.63
C VAL A 50 2.26 -14.08 -6.28
N ILE A 51 1.01 -14.51 -6.24
CA ILE A 51 0.31 -14.77 -4.97
C ILE A 51 0.90 -15.97 -4.25
N ASN A 52 1.13 -17.07 -4.98
CA ASN A 52 1.64 -18.32 -4.40
C ASN A 52 3.09 -18.22 -3.90
N LEU A 53 3.94 -17.37 -4.51
CA LEU A 53 5.33 -17.19 -4.07
C LEU A 53 5.51 -16.02 -3.09
N SER A 54 4.47 -15.21 -2.86
CA SER A 54 4.54 -14.06 -1.95
C SER A 54 4.03 -14.42 -0.57
N ASP A 55 4.96 -14.60 0.38
CA ASP A 55 4.63 -14.84 1.78
C ASP A 55 4.01 -13.60 2.44
N THR A 56 4.47 -12.41 2.06
CA THR A 56 3.97 -11.15 2.63
C THR A 56 2.89 -10.55 1.75
N LYS A 57 1.73 -10.28 2.34
CA LYS A 57 0.61 -9.58 1.70
C LYS A 57 0.25 -8.36 2.53
N ILE A 58 0.24 -7.19 1.88
CA ILE A 58 -0.12 -5.91 2.49
C ILE A 58 -1.41 -5.46 1.84
N LEU A 59 -2.49 -5.45 2.62
CA LEU A 59 -3.84 -5.18 2.13
C LEU A 59 -4.39 -3.94 2.84
N LEU A 60 -4.83 -2.97 2.05
CA LEU A 60 -5.55 -1.80 2.52
C LEU A 60 -7.05 -2.12 2.65
N ASP A 61 -7.88 -1.10 2.85
CA ASP A 61 -9.33 -1.25 2.95
C ASP A 61 -9.94 -1.92 1.70
N MET A 62 -10.56 -3.09 1.91
CA MET A 62 -11.19 -3.90 0.86
C MET A 62 -12.73 -3.89 0.92
N ARG A 63 -13.36 -2.96 1.67
CA ARG A 63 -14.83 -2.91 1.83
C ARG A 63 -15.57 -2.75 0.49
N LYS A 64 -14.96 -2.08 -0.49
CA LYS A 64 -15.54 -1.96 -1.85
C LYS A 64 -15.70 -3.31 -2.57
N PHE A 65 -14.99 -4.35 -2.13
CA PHE A 65 -15.01 -5.69 -2.72
C PHE A 65 -15.78 -6.72 -1.91
N MET A 66 -16.61 -6.32 -0.94
CA MET A 66 -17.38 -7.23 -0.08
C MET A 66 -18.15 -8.29 -0.88
N ASN A 67 -18.80 -7.90 -1.97
CA ASN A 67 -19.61 -8.80 -2.81
C ASN A 67 -18.78 -9.88 -3.53
N LYS A 68 -17.47 -9.67 -3.67
CA LYS A 68 -16.53 -10.57 -4.37
C LYS A 68 -15.50 -11.16 -3.41
N PHE A 69 -15.67 -10.94 -2.11
CA PHE A 69 -14.62 -11.22 -1.12
C PHE A 69 -14.34 -12.72 -1.00
N ASP A 70 -15.32 -13.59 -1.20
CA ASP A 70 -15.09 -15.04 -1.14
C ASP A 70 -14.12 -15.51 -2.24
N GLY A 71 -14.26 -14.98 -3.46
CA GLY A 71 -13.32 -15.24 -4.55
C GLY A 71 -11.93 -14.65 -4.28
N LEU A 72 -11.87 -13.49 -3.65
CA LEU A 72 -10.63 -12.85 -3.23
C LEU A 72 -9.92 -13.64 -2.12
N GLN A 73 -10.67 -14.06 -1.10
CA GLN A 73 -10.20 -14.87 0.01
C GLN A 73 -9.57 -16.17 -0.49
N ALA A 74 -10.26 -16.88 -1.40
CA ALA A 74 -9.75 -18.10 -2.00
C ALA A 74 -8.49 -17.85 -2.85
N THR A 75 -8.48 -16.77 -3.64
CA THR A 75 -7.35 -16.41 -4.49
C THR A 75 -6.11 -16.06 -3.68
N LEU A 76 -6.26 -15.29 -2.61
CA LEU A 76 -5.18 -14.86 -1.72
C LEU A 76 -4.80 -15.92 -0.66
N GLY A 77 -5.57 -17.00 -0.54
CA GLY A 77 -5.34 -18.04 0.47
C GLY A 77 -5.57 -17.56 1.91
N LEU A 78 -6.49 -16.63 2.11
CA LEU A 78 -6.75 -16.03 3.42
C LEU A 78 -7.64 -16.94 4.28
N SER A 79 -7.26 -17.14 5.55
CA SER A 79 -8.11 -17.79 6.54
C SER A 79 -9.31 -16.92 6.93
N ASP A 80 -10.33 -17.51 7.56
CA ASP A 80 -11.48 -16.75 8.08
C ASP A 80 -11.07 -15.70 9.13
N LYS A 81 -10.03 -16.00 9.92
CA LYS A 81 -9.42 -15.04 10.83
C LYS A 81 -8.81 -13.85 10.07
N ALA A 82 -8.06 -14.12 9.00
CA ALA A 82 -7.48 -13.07 8.16
C ALA A 82 -8.56 -12.21 7.49
N LYS A 83 -9.63 -12.84 6.98
CA LYS A 83 -10.81 -12.15 6.45
C LYS A 83 -11.44 -11.21 7.48
N ALA A 84 -11.71 -11.70 8.70
CA ALA A 84 -12.32 -10.89 9.74
C ALA A 84 -11.46 -9.65 10.09
N MET A 85 -10.13 -9.82 10.18
CA MET A 85 -9.19 -8.71 10.42
C MET A 85 -9.11 -7.72 9.25
N LEU A 86 -9.09 -8.22 8.01
CA LEU A 86 -9.06 -7.34 6.84
C LEU A 86 -10.33 -6.50 6.73
N LEU A 87 -11.49 -7.06 7.05
CA LEU A 87 -12.77 -6.35 7.04
C LEU A 87 -12.95 -5.36 8.20
N SER A 88 -12.09 -5.40 9.23
CA SER A 88 -12.09 -4.39 10.29
C SER A 88 -11.22 -3.16 9.99
N VAL A 89 -10.36 -3.24 8.98
CA VAL A 89 -9.46 -2.13 8.58
C VAL A 89 -10.25 -0.86 8.30
N ASN A 90 -9.86 0.23 8.96
CA ASN A 90 -10.46 1.56 8.88
C ASN A 90 -11.95 1.63 9.29
N LYS A 91 -12.46 0.65 10.04
CA LYS A 91 -13.88 0.61 10.46
C LYS A 91 -14.17 1.49 11.68
N ALA A 92 -13.21 1.64 12.58
CA ALA A 92 -13.38 2.34 13.86
C ALA A 92 -12.13 3.17 14.20
N ASN A 93 -11.73 4.06 13.27
CA ASN A 93 -10.60 4.94 13.51
C ASN A 93 -10.88 5.89 14.67
N GLU A 94 -9.84 6.15 15.46
CA GLU A 94 -9.91 7.01 16.62
C GLU A 94 -10.24 8.46 16.22
N PRO A 95 -11.32 9.05 16.76
CA PRO A 95 -11.69 10.43 16.43
C PRO A 95 -10.56 11.40 16.75
N GLY A 96 -10.32 12.36 15.85
CA GLY A 96 -9.27 13.38 16.01
C GLY A 96 -7.86 12.93 15.61
N GLN A 97 -7.64 11.63 15.38
CA GLN A 97 -6.37 11.12 14.86
C GLN A 97 -6.42 10.97 13.34
N ASN A 98 -5.34 11.36 12.67
CA ASN A 98 -5.18 11.14 11.22
C ASN A 98 -4.20 10.00 10.97
N TYR A 99 -4.73 8.81 10.70
CA TYR A 99 -3.95 7.64 10.28
C TYR A 99 -4.81 6.77 9.38
N ARG A 100 -4.15 5.86 8.66
CA ARG A 100 -4.82 4.78 7.91
C ARG A 100 -4.39 3.45 8.49
N GLU A 101 -5.30 2.50 8.53
CA GLU A 101 -4.98 1.13 8.90
C GLU A 101 -4.53 0.32 7.68
N VAL A 102 -3.58 -0.58 7.90
CA VAL A 102 -3.11 -1.56 6.92
C VAL A 102 -3.07 -2.94 7.55
N PHE A 103 -3.61 -3.93 6.85
CA PHE A 103 -3.50 -5.32 7.24
C PHE A 103 -2.25 -5.94 6.61
N ILE A 104 -1.45 -6.62 7.42
CA ILE A 104 -0.27 -7.34 6.96
C ILE A 104 -0.42 -8.81 7.36
N ASP A 105 -0.37 -9.66 6.35
CA ASP A 105 -0.29 -11.11 6.47
C ASP A 105 1.12 -11.58 6.10
N GLN A 106 1.77 -12.28 7.02
CA GLN A 106 3.06 -12.94 6.81
C GLN A 106 2.86 -14.45 6.84
N GLY A 107 2.63 -15.02 5.65
CA GLY A 107 2.55 -16.46 5.40
C GLY A 107 1.43 -17.17 6.17
N GLY A 108 0.37 -16.46 6.56
CA GLY A 108 -0.70 -16.97 7.44
C GLY A 108 -0.29 -17.17 8.90
N GLN A 109 0.98 -16.97 9.25
CA GLN A 109 1.51 -17.21 10.60
C GLN A 109 1.36 -15.99 11.50
N LYS A 110 1.64 -14.80 10.96
CA LYS A 110 1.50 -13.53 11.66
C LYS A 110 0.54 -12.63 10.90
N LEU A 111 -0.61 -12.41 11.53
CA LEU A 111 -1.68 -11.56 11.02
C LEU A 111 -1.82 -10.37 11.95
N SER A 112 -1.73 -9.15 11.43
CA SER A 112 -1.82 -7.94 12.25
C SER A 112 -2.35 -6.76 11.44
N VAL A 113 -3.14 -5.91 12.10
CA VAL A 113 -3.57 -4.61 11.58
C VAL A 113 -2.68 -3.56 12.24
N TYR A 114 -2.07 -2.72 11.42
CA TYR A 114 -1.17 -1.65 11.85
C TYR A 114 -1.77 -0.29 11.53
N ARG A 115 -1.53 0.70 12.38
CA ARG A 115 -1.78 2.10 12.08
C ARG A 115 -0.57 2.66 11.33
N ASN A 116 -0.80 3.10 10.09
CA ASN A 116 0.15 3.90 9.34
C ASN A 116 -0.16 5.38 9.59
N GLN A 117 0.68 6.01 10.41
CA GLN A 117 0.59 7.42 10.77
C GLN A 117 1.88 8.11 10.33
N LEU A 118 1.75 9.02 9.37
CA LEU A 118 2.90 9.75 8.83
C LEU A 118 3.23 10.93 9.73
N SER A 119 4.51 11.26 9.79
CA SER A 119 4.90 12.59 10.27
C SER A 119 4.38 13.66 9.32
N VAL A 120 4.22 14.90 9.81
CA VAL A 120 3.75 16.01 8.97
C VAL A 120 4.75 16.29 7.85
N GLU A 121 6.04 16.16 8.15
CA GLU A 121 7.12 16.32 7.17
C GLU A 121 7.03 15.26 6.08
N GLU A 122 6.88 13.99 6.45
CA GLU A 122 6.77 12.88 5.48
C GLU A 122 5.53 13.05 4.60
N TYR A 123 4.39 13.45 5.19
CA TYR A 123 3.20 13.76 4.43
C TYR A 123 3.44 14.88 3.40
N LEU A 124 4.05 16.00 3.82
CA LEU A 124 4.33 17.14 2.94
C LEU A 124 5.38 16.81 1.87
N ALA A 125 6.34 15.93 2.16
CA ALA A 125 7.35 15.49 1.20
C ALA A 125 6.75 14.69 0.03
N TYR A 126 5.64 14.00 0.27
CA TYR A 126 5.01 13.10 -0.71
C TYR A 126 3.59 13.52 -1.11
N THR A 127 3.12 14.69 -0.67
CA THR A 127 1.77 15.14 -1.02
C THR A 127 1.59 15.25 -2.52
N THR A 128 0.43 14.80 -3.01
CA THR A 128 0.03 14.93 -4.41
C THR A 128 -0.88 16.12 -4.64
N GLU A 129 -1.47 16.68 -3.57
CA GLU A 129 -2.43 17.78 -3.62
C GLU A 129 -1.76 19.06 -4.10
N GLU A 130 -2.31 19.66 -5.16
CA GLU A 130 -1.71 20.81 -5.84
C GLU A 130 -1.49 22.00 -4.89
N THR A 131 -2.49 22.30 -4.07
CA THR A 131 -2.45 23.42 -3.12
C THR A 131 -1.34 23.24 -2.07
N GLU A 132 -1.17 22.03 -1.55
CA GLU A 132 -0.12 21.71 -0.58
C GLU A 132 1.26 21.72 -1.23
N LYS A 133 1.38 21.19 -2.46
CA LYS A 133 2.64 21.25 -3.23
C LYS A 133 3.10 22.67 -3.45
N LEU A 134 2.21 23.56 -3.88
CA LEU A 134 2.54 24.96 -4.10
C LEU A 134 3.03 25.61 -2.80
N GLN A 135 2.37 25.36 -1.67
CA GLN A 135 2.83 25.84 -0.37
C GLN A 135 4.21 25.30 0.01
N VAL A 136 4.47 24.01 -0.20
CA VAL A 136 5.78 23.41 0.07
C VAL A 136 6.87 24.05 -0.80
N MET A 137 6.58 24.30 -2.08
CA MET A 137 7.51 24.96 -3.01
C MET A 137 7.81 26.40 -2.61
N ASP A 138 6.78 27.18 -2.25
CA ASP A 138 6.94 28.57 -1.78
C ASP A 138 7.82 28.62 -0.52
N TYR A 139 7.62 27.69 0.41
CA TYR A 139 8.43 27.58 1.62
C TYR A 139 9.86 27.14 1.30
N ALA A 140 10.04 26.20 0.37
CA ALA A 140 11.35 25.75 -0.06
C ALA A 140 12.17 26.90 -0.67
N GLU A 141 11.54 27.75 -1.49
CA GLU A 141 12.16 28.95 -2.05
C GLU A 141 12.50 29.97 -0.95
N LYS A 142 11.53 30.28 -0.08
CA LYS A 142 11.71 31.25 1.01
C LYS A 142 12.82 30.87 2.00
N TYR A 143 12.97 29.59 2.31
CA TYR A 143 13.94 29.08 3.29
C TYR A 143 15.18 28.43 2.63
N GLY A 144 15.29 28.51 1.31
CA GLY A 144 16.47 28.14 0.53
C GLY A 144 16.72 26.65 0.35
N SER A 145 15.81 25.77 0.76
CA SER A 145 15.88 24.32 0.48
C SER A 145 14.54 23.62 0.77
N MET A 146 14.29 22.51 0.07
CA MET A 146 13.10 21.67 0.28
C MET A 146 12.98 21.18 1.73
N GLU A 147 14.06 20.66 2.29
CA GLU A 147 14.10 20.14 3.66
C GLU A 147 13.72 21.21 4.69
N LYS A 148 14.33 22.40 4.60
CA LYS A 148 14.01 23.52 5.51
C LYS A 148 12.58 24.02 5.31
N GLY A 149 12.12 24.13 4.06
CA GLY A 149 10.76 24.56 3.75
C GLY A 149 9.71 23.64 4.37
N ILE A 150 9.88 22.32 4.20
CA ILE A 150 9.02 21.30 4.81
C ILE A 150 9.08 21.36 6.34
N ALA A 151 10.27 21.45 6.93
CA ALA A 151 10.43 21.49 8.39
C ALA A 151 9.69 22.67 9.03
N VAL A 152 9.84 23.88 8.45
CA VAL A 152 9.16 25.08 8.95
C VAL A 152 7.65 24.97 8.75
N LEU A 153 7.19 24.56 7.57
CA LEU A 153 5.76 24.40 7.29
C LEU A 153 5.11 23.35 8.22
N ALA A 154 5.78 22.23 8.45
CA ALA A 154 5.31 21.19 9.35
C ALA A 154 5.18 21.71 10.79
N GLU A 155 6.14 22.50 11.28
CA GLU A 155 6.07 23.11 12.60
C GLU A 155 4.89 24.09 12.72
N GLU A 156 4.68 24.95 11.72
CA GLU A 156 3.55 25.88 11.69
C GLU A 156 2.19 25.14 11.72
N LEU A 157 2.06 24.06 10.95
CA LEU A 157 0.84 23.25 10.92
C LEU A 157 0.57 22.56 12.26
N ARG A 158 1.62 22.09 12.95
CA ARG A 158 1.47 21.53 14.30
C ARG A 158 0.99 22.58 15.30
N ARG A 159 1.54 23.79 15.26
CA ARG A 159 1.12 24.89 16.14
C ARG A 159 -0.34 25.28 15.92
N LYS A 160 -0.82 25.25 14.67
CA LYS A 160 -2.24 25.52 14.34
C LYS A 160 -3.20 24.41 14.80
N LYS A 161 -2.72 23.19 14.98
CA LYS A 161 -3.49 22.04 15.49
C LYS A 161 -3.40 21.86 17.00
N ALA A 162 -2.53 22.59 17.69
CA ALA A 162 -2.48 22.59 19.15
C ALA A 162 -3.78 23.20 19.70
N PRO A 163 -4.38 22.62 20.76
CA PRO A 163 -5.64 23.10 21.33
C PRO A 163 -5.53 24.52 21.89
#